data_AF-A0A450TYV8-F1
#
_entry.id   AF-A0A450TYV8-F1
#
_cell.length_a   1.000
_cell.length_b   1.000
_cell.length_c   1.000
_cell.angle_alpha   90.00
_cell.angle_beta   90.00
_cell.angle_gamma   90.00
#
_symmetry.space_group_name_H-M   'P 1'
#
loop_
_entity.id
_entity.type
_entity.pdbx_description
1 polymer ?
#
loop_
_entity_poly.entity_id
_entity_poly.type
_entity_poly.pdbx_seq_one_letter_code
_entity_poly.pdbx_strand_id
1 'polypeptide(L)'
;MSAANTTQPLTLEEISEHMRTHIGQWLAEESLAKPPAVYEIELRERMIRLEEELKNQRELIKQGFDLMEKRFEAVDRRFEAMSAENNKRFEVMDKRFEAMDKRFEAMSAENNKRFEAMDKRFEAMDKRFEAMDRRFEAMSAENNKHFEAMDRRFEAMSTENNRRFEAMSAENNKRFEAMDRRFEAMSAENNRRFEALTKRIDRLMYWSLGITVGTGSLVVAALKVLL
;
A
#
# COMPACT_ATOMS: atom_id res chain seq x y z
N MET A 1 131.91 91.98 -21.77
CA MET A 1 131.97 90.70 -22.52
C MET A 1 131.70 89.59 -21.50
N SER A 2 130.49 89.03 -21.49
CA SER A 2 130.12 87.75 -22.12
C SER A 2 130.54 86.52 -21.31
N ALA A 3 129.53 85.92 -20.66
CA ALA A 3 129.27 84.54 -20.26
C ALA A 3 130.41 83.61 -19.79
N ALA A 4 130.22 83.01 -18.61
CA ALA A 4 130.64 81.62 -18.35
C ALA A 4 129.66 80.98 -17.35
N ASN A 5 128.58 80.42 -17.89
CA ASN A 5 127.71 79.49 -17.17
C ASN A 5 128.51 78.18 -17.01
N THR A 6 129.20 78.00 -15.88
CA THR A 6 130.00 76.80 -15.60
C THR A 6 129.08 75.67 -15.14
N THR A 7 128.50 74.97 -16.12
CA THR A 7 128.01 73.60 -15.94
C THR A 7 129.18 72.69 -15.59
N GLN A 8 129.33 72.34 -14.30
CA GLN A 8 130.23 71.28 -13.87
C GLN A 8 129.67 69.91 -14.34
N PRO A 9 130.52 69.02 -14.88
CA PRO A 9 130.09 67.69 -15.28
C PRO A 9 129.80 66.86 -14.03
N LEU A 10 128.54 66.44 -13.85
CA LEU A 10 128.15 65.49 -12.82
C LEU A 10 128.97 64.20 -12.97
N THR A 11 129.62 63.78 -11.89
CA THR A 11 130.43 62.56 -11.86
C THR A 11 129.54 61.31 -11.82
N LEU A 12 130.07 60.19 -12.32
CA LEU A 12 129.31 58.92 -12.33
C LEU A 12 128.99 58.45 -10.91
N GLU A 13 129.88 58.71 -9.94
CA GLU A 13 129.62 58.51 -8.52
C GLU A 13 128.42 59.31 -8.02
N GLU A 14 128.33 60.61 -8.31
CA GLU A 14 127.21 61.47 -7.87
C GLU A 14 125.88 61.00 -8.46
N ILE A 15 125.86 60.58 -9.73
CA ILE A 15 124.66 60.02 -10.36
C ILE A 15 124.30 58.68 -9.73
N SER A 16 125.28 57.81 -9.46
CA SER A 16 125.06 56.51 -8.83
C SER A 16 124.55 56.62 -7.40
N GLU A 17 125.05 57.57 -6.64
CA GLU A 17 124.62 57.86 -5.27
C GLU A 17 123.22 58.48 -5.26
N HIS A 18 122.95 59.42 -6.16
CA HIS A 18 121.63 60.01 -6.33
C HIS A 18 120.59 58.95 -6.74
N MET A 19 120.93 58.08 -7.69
CA MET A 19 120.07 56.95 -8.06
C MET A 19 119.87 56.00 -6.87
N ARG A 20 120.92 55.59 -6.14
CA ARG A 20 120.74 54.68 -4.99
C ARG A 20 119.90 55.27 -3.87
N THR A 21 120.02 56.57 -3.62
CA THR A 21 119.27 57.26 -2.58
C THR A 21 117.81 57.48 -2.98
N HIS A 22 117.53 57.67 -4.28
CA HIS A 22 116.18 58.00 -4.76
C HIS A 22 115.45 56.83 -5.43
N ILE A 23 116.11 55.73 -5.80
CA ILE A 23 115.48 54.59 -6.49
C ILE A 23 114.41 53.91 -5.63
N GLY A 24 114.56 53.88 -4.31
CA GLY A 24 113.53 53.37 -3.40
C GLY A 24 112.27 54.24 -3.41
N GLN A 25 112.42 55.55 -3.58
CA GLN A 25 111.32 56.49 -3.70
C GLN A 25 110.69 56.42 -5.09
N TRP A 26 111.48 56.40 -6.15
CA TRP A 26 110.99 56.28 -7.53
C TRP A 26 110.27 54.95 -7.77
N LEU A 27 110.79 53.84 -7.23
CA LEU A 27 110.10 52.54 -7.30
C LEU A 27 108.79 52.54 -6.52
N ALA A 28 108.70 53.28 -5.40
CA ALA A 28 107.46 53.43 -4.64
C ALA A 28 106.45 54.36 -5.31
N GLU A 29 106.91 55.38 -6.04
CA GLU A 29 106.09 56.33 -6.80
C GLU A 29 105.59 55.73 -8.12
N GLU A 30 106.39 54.91 -8.80
CA GLU A 30 106.04 54.28 -10.09
C GLU A 30 105.32 52.94 -9.92
N SER A 31 105.52 52.23 -8.81
CA SER A 31 104.64 51.12 -8.45
C SER A 31 103.29 51.69 -7.99
N LEU A 32 102.36 51.85 -8.94
CA LEU A 32 100.92 52.05 -8.67
C LEU A 32 100.28 50.91 -7.82
N ALA A 33 101.06 49.92 -7.40
CA ALA A 33 100.69 48.91 -6.43
C ALA A 33 101.58 49.04 -5.18
N LYS A 34 100.93 49.06 -4.01
CA LYS A 34 101.54 49.06 -2.67
C LYS A 34 102.73 48.08 -2.58
N PRO A 35 103.71 48.31 -1.67
CA PRO A 35 104.92 47.49 -1.55
C PRO A 35 104.62 45.97 -1.57
N PRO A 36 105.45 45.09 -2.16
CA PRO A 36 105.15 43.66 -2.35
C PRO A 36 104.66 42.93 -1.08
N ALA A 37 105.23 43.27 0.08
CA ALA A 37 104.80 42.74 1.37
C ALA A 37 103.35 43.11 1.74
N VAL A 38 102.89 44.30 1.35
CA VAL A 38 101.51 44.77 1.58
C VAL A 38 100.52 44.01 0.70
N TYR A 39 100.92 43.63 -0.52
CA TYR A 39 100.10 42.81 -1.42
C TYR A 39 99.92 41.38 -0.89
N GLU A 40 100.98 40.79 -0.33
CA GLU A 40 100.94 39.46 0.29
C GLU A 40 100.04 39.46 1.54
N ILE A 41 100.07 40.53 2.33
CA ILE A 41 99.18 40.72 3.48
C ILE A 41 97.71 40.85 3.05
N GLU A 42 97.39 41.67 2.04
CA GLU A 42 96.01 41.81 1.51
C GLU A 42 95.46 40.49 0.94
N LEU A 43 96.29 39.71 0.25
CA LEU A 43 95.91 38.40 -0.27
C LEU A 43 95.65 37.39 0.87
N ARG A 44 96.49 37.37 1.89
CA ARG A 44 96.27 36.55 3.10
C ARG A 44 94.99 36.95 3.83
N GLU A 45 94.71 38.24 3.99
CA GLU A 45 93.44 38.70 4.57
C GLU A 45 92.22 38.30 3.72
N ARG A 46 92.30 38.41 2.40
CA ARG A 46 91.23 37.92 1.51
C ARG A 46 91.03 36.42 1.62
N MET A 47 92.12 35.65 1.72
CA MET A 47 92.09 34.21 1.89
C MET A 47 91.44 33.82 3.23
N ILE A 48 91.83 34.47 4.33
CA ILE A 48 91.23 34.26 5.66
C ILE A 48 89.73 34.56 5.63
N ARG A 49 89.32 35.69 5.05
CA ARG A 49 87.89 36.03 4.90
C ARG A 49 87.14 35.00 4.07
N LEU A 50 87.75 34.48 3.01
CA LEU A 50 87.14 33.47 2.14
C LEU A 50 87.03 32.11 2.85
N GLU A 51 88.03 31.72 3.64
CA GLU A 51 87.97 30.52 4.48
C GLU A 51 86.90 30.63 5.57
N GLU A 52 86.77 31.79 6.20
CA GLU A 52 85.69 32.06 7.15
C GLU A 52 84.31 32.00 6.49
N GLU A 53 84.15 32.62 5.31
CA GLU A 53 82.89 32.56 4.56
C GLU A 53 82.56 31.13 4.11
N LEU A 54 83.54 30.35 3.62
CA LEU A 54 83.33 28.95 3.27
C LEU A 54 82.96 28.11 4.50
N LYS A 55 83.58 28.37 5.66
CA LYS A 55 83.24 27.71 6.91
C LYS A 55 81.81 28.06 7.35
N ASN A 56 81.42 29.32 7.23
CA ASN A 56 80.07 29.79 7.53
C ASN A 56 79.03 29.16 6.60
N GLN A 57 79.29 29.11 5.30
CA GLN A 57 78.42 28.44 4.32
C GLN A 57 78.28 26.95 4.62
N ARG A 58 79.38 26.27 4.98
CA ARG A 58 79.34 24.84 5.32
C ARG A 58 78.49 24.57 6.55
N GLU A 59 78.56 25.46 7.54
CA GLU A 59 77.73 25.39 8.75
C GLU A 59 76.25 25.67 8.44
N LEU A 60 75.94 26.69 7.63
CA LEU A 60 74.57 26.97 7.16
C LEU A 60 73.98 25.79 6.37
N ILE A 61 74.77 25.17 5.50
CA ILE A 61 74.38 23.98 4.74
C ILE A 61 74.06 22.82 5.69
N LYS A 62 74.91 22.58 6.70
CA LYS A 62 74.69 21.54 7.71
C LYS A 62 73.40 21.78 8.50
N GLN A 63 73.17 23.01 8.95
CA GLN A 63 71.93 23.39 9.63
C GLN A 63 70.70 23.21 8.73
N GLY A 64 70.84 23.51 7.43
CA GLY A 64 69.82 23.27 6.42
C GLY A 64 69.47 21.78 6.28
N PHE A 65 70.47 20.90 6.26
CA PHE A 65 70.28 19.46 6.24
C PHE A 65 69.63 18.94 7.53
N ASP A 66 70.10 19.38 8.70
CA ASP A 66 69.51 18.98 9.99
C ASP A 66 68.03 19.41 10.10
N LEU A 67 67.68 20.58 9.57
CA LEU A 67 66.28 21.04 9.52
C LEU A 67 65.45 20.22 8.53
N MET A 68 66.05 19.85 7.39
CA MET A 68 65.40 19.03 6.37
C MET A 68 65.13 17.62 6.89
N GLU A 69 66.08 16.99 7.57
CA GLU A 69 65.93 15.67 8.19
C GLU A 69 64.79 15.67 9.22
N LYS A 70 64.75 16.67 10.11
CA LYS A 70 63.64 16.84 11.06
C LYS A 70 62.29 17.01 10.37
N ARG A 71 62.24 17.72 9.22
CA ARG A 71 61.02 17.87 8.43
C ARG A 71 60.61 16.55 7.79
N PHE A 72 61.54 15.77 7.27
CA PHE A 72 61.26 14.44 6.70
C PHE A 72 60.71 13.50 7.77
N GLU A 73 61.36 13.39 8.94
CA GLU A 73 60.84 12.58 10.05
C GLU A 73 59.43 13.00 10.49
N ALA A 74 59.13 14.30 10.45
CA ALA A 74 57.80 14.80 10.79
C ALA A 74 56.76 14.45 9.71
N VAL A 75 57.15 14.42 8.43
CA VAL A 75 56.30 14.00 7.31
C VAL A 75 56.04 12.49 7.39
N ASP A 76 57.07 11.68 7.63
CA ASP A 76 56.92 10.23 7.75
C ASP A 76 55.98 9.87 8.89
N ARG A 77 56.15 10.48 10.07
CA ARG A 77 55.22 10.31 11.20
C ARG A 77 53.79 10.70 10.86
N ARG A 78 53.58 11.78 10.11
CA ARG A 78 52.24 12.19 9.65
C ARG A 78 51.65 11.17 8.66
N PHE A 79 52.47 10.63 7.77
CA PHE A 79 52.03 9.64 6.78
C PHE A 79 51.65 8.31 7.43
N GLU A 80 52.45 7.84 8.39
CA GLU A 80 52.14 6.66 9.20
C GLU A 80 50.84 6.84 9.98
N ALA A 81 50.67 7.99 10.66
CA ALA A 81 49.46 8.29 11.40
C ALA A 81 48.22 8.34 10.50
N MET A 82 48.33 8.97 9.33
CA MET A 82 47.24 9.04 8.35
C MET A 82 46.90 7.65 7.79
N SER A 83 47.91 6.83 7.49
CA SER A 83 47.71 5.45 7.00
C SER A 83 47.02 4.59 8.05
N ALA A 84 47.43 4.70 9.31
CA ALA A 84 46.81 3.99 10.42
C ALA A 84 45.36 4.44 10.67
N GLU A 85 45.05 5.74 10.56
CA GLU A 85 43.67 6.23 10.65
C GLU A 85 42.81 5.69 9.49
N ASN A 86 43.34 5.74 8.26
CA ASN A 86 42.63 5.22 7.09
C ASN A 86 42.35 3.72 7.23
N ASN A 87 43.32 2.92 7.67
CA ASN A 87 43.10 1.48 7.87
C ASN A 87 41.99 1.21 8.90
N LYS A 88 42.00 1.95 10.03
CA LYS A 88 40.93 1.86 11.02
C LYS A 88 39.57 2.26 10.45
N ARG A 89 39.51 3.32 9.63
CA ARG A 89 38.26 3.74 8.96
C ARG A 89 37.72 2.66 8.03
N PHE A 90 38.60 2.02 7.25
CA PHE A 90 38.21 0.92 6.37
C PHE A 90 37.70 -0.29 7.16
N GLU A 91 38.39 -0.70 8.22
CA GLU A 91 37.93 -1.80 9.08
C GLU A 91 36.55 -1.51 9.71
N VAL A 92 36.28 -0.25 10.08
CA VAL A 92 34.96 0.16 10.59
C VAL A 92 33.91 0.14 9.47
N MET A 93 34.25 0.56 8.26
CA MET A 93 33.35 0.47 7.10
C MET A 93 33.01 -0.97 6.77
N ASP A 94 33.99 -1.87 6.72
CA ASP A 94 33.78 -3.30 6.43
C ASP A 94 32.83 -3.92 7.45
N LYS A 95 33.05 -3.67 8.76
CA LYS A 95 32.13 -4.13 9.82
C LYS A 95 30.71 -3.58 9.66
N ARG A 96 30.56 -2.33 9.19
CA ARG A 96 29.23 -1.75 8.92
C ARG A 96 28.57 -2.40 7.71
N PHE A 97 29.31 -2.71 6.66
CA PHE A 97 28.80 -3.42 5.50
C PHE A 97 28.37 -4.84 5.88
N GLU A 98 29.20 -5.60 6.60
CA GLU A 98 28.81 -6.93 7.10
C GLU A 98 27.54 -6.90 7.96
N ALA A 99 27.39 -5.88 8.82
CA ALA A 99 26.18 -5.70 9.62
C ALA A 99 24.95 -5.36 8.77
N MET A 100 25.14 -4.57 7.69
CA MET A 100 24.09 -4.23 6.74
C MET A 100 23.63 -5.47 5.96
N ASP A 101 24.57 -6.29 5.48
CA ASP A 101 24.28 -7.53 4.76
C ASP A 101 23.49 -8.50 5.64
N LYS A 102 23.92 -8.73 6.88
CA LYS A 102 23.18 -9.57 7.85
C LYS A 102 21.76 -9.05 8.09
N ARG A 103 21.58 -7.74 8.20
CA ARG A 103 20.25 -7.13 8.36
C ARG A 103 19.39 -7.33 7.12
N PHE A 104 19.97 -7.21 5.94
CA PHE A 104 19.27 -7.40 4.67
C PHE A 104 18.84 -8.87 4.48
N GLU A 105 19.73 -9.83 4.79
CA GLU A 105 19.41 -11.26 4.78
C GLU A 105 18.28 -11.58 5.77
N ALA A 106 18.36 -11.08 7.00
CA ALA A 106 17.33 -11.28 8.02
C ALA A 106 15.97 -10.72 7.58
N MET A 107 15.96 -9.51 7.02
CA MET A 107 14.75 -8.87 6.51
C MET A 107 14.15 -9.64 5.32
N SER A 108 14.99 -10.11 4.41
CA SER A 108 14.56 -10.90 3.25
C SER A 108 13.96 -12.24 3.70
N ALA A 109 14.58 -12.93 4.66
CA ALA A 109 14.08 -14.17 5.22
C ALA A 109 12.74 -13.97 5.97
N GLU A 110 12.61 -12.87 6.73
CA GLU A 110 11.34 -12.54 7.40
C GLU A 110 10.23 -12.24 6.39
N ASN A 111 10.53 -11.45 5.36
CA ASN A 111 9.57 -11.14 4.30
C ASN A 111 9.11 -12.41 3.57
N ASN A 112 10.02 -13.31 3.22
CA ASN A 112 9.65 -14.58 2.57
C ASN A 112 8.68 -15.40 3.43
N LYS A 113 8.97 -15.53 4.74
CA LYS A 113 8.08 -16.22 5.68
C LYS A 113 6.70 -15.55 5.79
N ARG A 114 6.66 -14.21 5.78
CA ARG A 114 5.39 -13.46 5.82
C ARG A 114 4.57 -13.70 4.54
N PHE A 115 5.21 -13.71 3.38
CA PHE A 115 4.53 -14.01 2.11
C PHE A 115 4.00 -15.44 2.08
N GLU A 116 4.80 -16.44 2.45
CA GLU A 116 4.34 -17.83 2.56
C GLU A 116 3.14 -17.99 3.53
N ALA A 117 3.15 -17.26 4.64
CA ALA A 117 2.03 -17.26 5.59
C ALA A 117 0.78 -16.59 4.99
N MET A 118 0.96 -15.54 4.19
CA MET A 118 -0.13 -14.86 3.50
C MET A 118 -0.75 -15.77 2.43
N ASP A 119 0.07 -16.46 1.63
CA ASP A 119 -0.40 -17.42 0.62
C ASP A 119 -1.25 -18.53 1.25
N LYS A 120 -0.77 -19.14 2.35
CA LYS A 120 -1.55 -20.15 3.09
C LYS A 120 -2.89 -19.61 3.61
N ARG A 121 -2.96 -18.34 4.02
CA ARG A 121 -4.21 -17.71 4.46
C ARG A 121 -5.17 -17.49 3.30
N PHE A 122 -4.67 -17.13 2.12
CA PHE A 122 -5.47 -17.00 0.91
C PHE A 122 -6.01 -18.36 0.46
N GLU A 123 -5.19 -19.40 0.40
CA GLU A 123 -5.65 -20.76 0.09
C GLU A 123 -6.74 -21.25 1.07
N ALA A 124 -6.60 -20.94 2.36
CA ALA A 124 -7.62 -21.27 3.35
C ALA A 124 -8.92 -20.47 3.16
N MET A 125 -8.81 -19.22 2.69
CA MET A 125 -9.96 -18.37 2.39
C MET A 125 -10.70 -18.89 1.15
N ASP A 126 -9.98 -19.27 0.10
CA ASP A 126 -10.58 -19.84 -1.12
C ASP A 126 -11.35 -21.11 -0.82
N LYS A 127 -10.77 -22.04 -0.03
CA LYS A 127 -11.47 -23.25 0.42
C LYS A 127 -12.74 -22.95 1.22
N ARG A 128 -12.76 -21.88 2.01
CA ARG A 128 -13.95 -21.45 2.75
C ARG A 128 -15.01 -20.88 1.83
N PHE A 129 -14.63 -20.12 0.81
CA PHE A 129 -15.56 -19.61 -0.20
C PHE A 129 -16.17 -20.76 -1.01
N GLU A 130 -15.38 -21.70 -1.50
CA GLU A 130 -15.90 -22.90 -2.18
C GLU A 130 -16.87 -23.70 -1.30
N ALA A 131 -16.59 -23.80 0.00
CA ALA A 131 -17.49 -24.47 0.94
C ALA A 131 -18.79 -23.68 1.16
N MET A 132 -18.75 -22.35 1.11
CA MET A 132 -19.93 -21.49 1.19
C MET A 132 -20.78 -21.61 -0.07
N ASP A 133 -20.16 -21.59 -1.25
CA ASP A 133 -20.85 -21.76 -2.53
C ASP A 133 -21.59 -23.10 -2.59
N ARG A 134 -20.91 -24.20 -2.23
CA ARG A 134 -21.55 -25.53 -2.15
C ARG A 134 -22.74 -25.56 -1.18
N ARG A 135 -22.65 -24.88 -0.04
CA ARG A 135 -23.78 -24.78 0.92
C ARG A 135 -24.94 -23.98 0.34
N PHE A 136 -24.64 -22.90 -0.38
CA PHE A 136 -25.65 -22.06 -1.01
C PHE A 136 -26.37 -22.79 -2.14
N GLU A 137 -25.64 -23.52 -2.98
CA GLU A 137 -26.20 -24.39 -4.02
C GLU A 137 -27.10 -25.49 -3.41
N ALA A 138 -26.64 -26.15 -2.35
CA ALA A 138 -27.42 -27.18 -1.66
C ALA A 138 -28.72 -26.62 -1.07
N MET A 139 -28.65 -25.47 -0.39
CA MET A 139 -29.82 -24.79 0.17
C MET A 139 -30.79 -24.35 -0.92
N SER A 140 -30.29 -23.82 -2.03
CA SER A 140 -31.11 -23.40 -3.16
C SER A 140 -31.84 -24.60 -3.79
N ALA A 141 -31.15 -25.72 -3.97
CA ALA A 141 -31.73 -26.95 -4.49
C ALA A 141 -32.78 -27.54 -3.54
N GLU A 142 -32.54 -27.51 -2.23
CA GLU A 142 -33.52 -27.94 -1.21
C GLU A 142 -34.76 -27.05 -1.21
N ASN A 143 -34.57 -25.73 -1.23
CA ASN A 143 -35.68 -24.77 -1.31
C ASN A 143 -36.52 -24.99 -2.57
N ASN A 144 -35.89 -25.21 -3.72
CA ASN A 144 -36.62 -25.47 -4.97
C ASN A 144 -37.48 -26.73 -4.87
N LYS A 145 -36.93 -27.82 -4.31
CA LYS A 145 -37.70 -29.05 -4.05
C LYS A 145 -38.85 -28.82 -3.08
N HIS A 146 -38.64 -28.00 -2.04
CA HIS A 146 -39.69 -27.67 -1.09
C HIS A 146 -40.83 -26.88 -1.75
N PHE A 147 -40.52 -25.89 -2.60
CA PHE A 147 -41.51 -25.17 -3.39
C PHE A 147 -42.28 -26.10 -4.34
N GLU A 148 -41.59 -26.95 -5.11
CA GLU A 148 -42.25 -27.94 -5.98
C GLU A 148 -43.16 -28.91 -5.19
N ALA A 149 -42.79 -29.27 -3.96
CA ALA A 149 -43.63 -30.09 -3.09
C ALA A 149 -44.87 -29.33 -2.59
N MET A 150 -44.72 -28.03 -2.30
CA MET A 150 -45.82 -27.17 -1.89
C MET A 150 -46.80 -26.94 -3.03
N ASP A 151 -46.32 -26.68 -4.24
CA ASP A 151 -47.15 -26.51 -5.45
C ASP A 151 -47.97 -27.78 -5.72
N ARG A 152 -47.34 -28.96 -5.67
CA ARG A 152 -48.06 -30.24 -5.82
C ARG A 152 -49.13 -30.45 -4.75
N ARG A 153 -48.86 -30.08 -3.50
CA ARG A 153 -49.87 -30.16 -2.41
C ARG A 153 -51.03 -29.20 -2.67
N PHE A 154 -50.73 -27.99 -3.14
CA PHE A 154 -51.73 -26.99 -3.45
C PHE A 154 -52.62 -27.40 -4.63
N GLU A 155 -52.03 -27.96 -5.69
CA GLU A 155 -52.76 -28.55 -6.81
C GLU A 155 -53.66 -29.70 -6.35
N ALA A 156 -53.11 -30.65 -5.58
CA ALA A 156 -53.87 -31.77 -5.05
C ALA A 156 -55.06 -31.30 -4.18
N MET A 157 -54.84 -30.33 -3.29
CA MET A 157 -55.89 -29.74 -2.46
C MET A 157 -56.95 -29.03 -3.31
N SER A 158 -56.54 -28.28 -4.34
CA SER A 158 -57.46 -27.58 -5.24
C SER A 158 -58.33 -28.55 -6.01
N THR A 159 -57.74 -29.64 -6.54
CA THR A 159 -58.52 -30.69 -7.23
C THR A 159 -59.51 -31.39 -6.30
N GLU A 160 -59.10 -31.70 -5.06
CA GLU A 160 -59.98 -32.30 -4.05
C GLU A 160 -61.12 -31.36 -3.64
N ASN A 161 -60.82 -30.09 -3.41
CA ASN A 161 -61.84 -29.08 -3.12
C ASN A 161 -62.84 -28.93 -4.27
N ASN A 162 -62.37 -28.91 -5.51
CA ASN A 162 -63.24 -28.85 -6.68
C ASN A 162 -64.16 -30.08 -6.77
N ARG A 163 -63.61 -31.29 -6.57
CA ARG A 163 -64.41 -32.52 -6.52
C ARG A 163 -65.45 -32.51 -5.41
N ARG A 164 -65.09 -32.06 -4.21
CA ARG A 164 -66.04 -31.94 -3.09
C ARG A 164 -67.15 -30.95 -3.39
N PHE A 165 -66.82 -29.82 -4.02
CA PHE A 165 -67.80 -28.82 -4.42
C PHE A 165 -68.77 -29.36 -5.48
N GLU A 166 -68.27 -30.07 -6.50
CA GLU A 166 -69.08 -30.73 -7.51
C GLU A 166 -70.00 -31.79 -6.89
N ALA A 167 -69.47 -32.65 -6.01
CA ALA A 167 -70.24 -33.68 -5.32
C ALA A 167 -71.35 -33.07 -4.45
N MET A 168 -71.03 -32.02 -3.68
CA MET A 168 -72.00 -31.30 -2.85
C MET A 168 -73.08 -30.63 -3.71
N SER A 169 -72.70 -30.03 -4.84
CA SER A 169 -73.65 -29.41 -5.77
C SER A 169 -74.59 -30.45 -6.37
N ALA A 170 -74.07 -31.61 -6.77
CA ALA A 170 -74.87 -32.72 -7.29
C ALA A 170 -75.82 -33.30 -6.23
N GLU A 171 -75.37 -33.45 -4.98
CA GLU A 171 -76.22 -33.89 -3.86
C GLU A 171 -77.33 -32.87 -3.56
N ASN A 172 -76.99 -31.59 -3.50
CA ASN A 172 -77.97 -30.52 -3.30
C ASN A 172 -79.01 -30.52 -4.42
N ASN A 173 -78.60 -30.65 -5.69
CA ASN A 173 -79.53 -30.74 -6.80
C ASN A 173 -80.50 -31.92 -6.67
N LYS A 174 -80.01 -33.11 -6.29
CA LYS A 174 -80.87 -34.28 -6.01
C LYS A 174 -81.84 -34.04 -4.85
N ARG A 175 -81.41 -33.35 -3.79
CA ARG A 175 -82.27 -32.98 -2.65
C ARG A 175 -83.37 -32.01 -3.09
N PHE A 176 -83.06 -31.03 -3.94
CA PHE A 176 -84.04 -30.12 -4.53
C PHE A 176 -85.06 -30.87 -5.38
N GLU A 177 -84.62 -31.73 -6.31
CA GLU A 177 -85.53 -32.56 -7.12
C GLU A 177 -86.43 -33.48 -6.27
N ALA A 178 -85.91 -34.01 -5.15
CA ALA A 178 -86.71 -34.78 -4.21
C ALA A 178 -87.74 -33.92 -3.46
N MET A 179 -87.39 -32.68 -3.13
CA MET A 179 -88.30 -31.71 -2.51
C MET A 179 -89.41 -31.31 -3.49
N ASP A 180 -89.07 -31.01 -4.74
CA ASP A 180 -90.05 -30.67 -5.79
C ASP A 180 -91.05 -31.81 -6.00
N ARG A 181 -90.58 -33.06 -6.10
CA ARG A 181 -91.47 -34.23 -6.19
C ARG A 181 -92.39 -34.39 -4.98
N ARG A 182 -91.89 -34.15 -3.76
CA ARG A 182 -92.72 -34.18 -2.54
C ARG A 182 -93.76 -33.07 -2.55
N PHE A 183 -93.40 -31.88 -3.04
CA PHE A 183 -94.30 -30.74 -3.14
C PHE A 183 -95.40 -30.98 -4.18
N GLU A 184 -95.06 -31.56 -5.34
CA GLU A 184 -96.03 -31.99 -6.35
C GLU A 184 -97.00 -33.05 -5.80
N ALA A 185 -96.47 -34.08 -5.13
CA ALA A 185 -97.28 -35.14 -4.52
C ALA A 185 -98.24 -34.58 -3.46
N MET A 186 -97.76 -33.68 -2.59
CA MET A 186 -98.58 -33.01 -1.59
C MET A 186 -99.65 -32.11 -2.23
N SER A 187 -99.29 -31.36 -3.27
CA SER A 187 -100.23 -30.53 -4.03
C SER A 187 -101.33 -31.37 -4.67
N ALA A 188 -100.96 -32.51 -5.27
CA ALA A 188 -101.92 -33.46 -5.85
C ALA A 188 -102.82 -34.10 -4.79
N GLU A 189 -102.27 -34.48 -3.63
CA GLU A 189 -103.07 -35.01 -2.51
C GLU A 189 -104.03 -33.96 -1.97
N ASN A 190 -103.56 -32.73 -1.75
CA ASN A 190 -104.40 -31.62 -1.34
C ASN A 190 -105.52 -31.37 -2.34
N ASN A 191 -105.22 -31.36 -3.65
CA ASN A 191 -106.24 -31.17 -4.69
C ASN A 191 -107.31 -32.27 -4.64
N ARG A 192 -106.92 -33.54 -4.46
CA ARG A 192 -107.86 -34.66 -4.28
C ARG A 192 -108.69 -34.53 -3.00
N ARG A 193 -108.08 -34.10 -1.89
CA ARG A 193 -108.80 -33.85 -0.62
C ARG A 193 -109.82 -32.73 -0.79
N PHE A 194 -109.46 -31.64 -1.48
CA PHE A 194 -110.39 -30.56 -1.82
C PHE A 194 -111.54 -31.06 -2.70
N GLU A 195 -111.28 -31.80 -3.78
CA GLU A 195 -112.33 -32.39 -4.62
C GLU A 195 -113.28 -33.31 -3.83
N ALA A 196 -112.74 -34.14 -2.93
CA ALA A 196 -113.55 -35.01 -2.07
C ALA A 196 -114.40 -34.19 -1.08
N LEU A 197 -113.86 -33.09 -0.55
CA LEU A 197 -114.60 -32.16 0.30
C LEU A 197 -115.72 -31.48 -0.49
N THR A 198 -115.45 -30.98 -1.70
CA THR A 198 -116.43 -30.39 -2.60
C THR A 198 -117.55 -31.38 -2.91
N LYS A 199 -117.23 -32.63 -3.27
CA LYS A 199 -118.25 -33.68 -3.50
C LYS A 199 -119.10 -33.98 -2.27
N ARG A 200 -118.52 -33.92 -1.06
CA ARG A 200 -119.28 -34.08 0.19
C ARG A 200 -120.19 -32.88 0.44
N ILE A 201 -119.70 -31.67 0.20
CA ILE A 201 -120.49 -30.43 0.29
C ILE A 201 -121.65 -30.48 -0.72
N ASP A 202 -121.40 -30.84 -1.98
CA ASP A 202 -122.45 -30.99 -3.00
C ASP A 202 -123.49 -32.02 -2.58
N ARG A 203 -123.04 -33.18 -2.08
CA ARG A 203 -123.96 -34.22 -1.59
C ARG A 203 -124.80 -33.73 -0.41
N LEU A 204 -124.20 -33.05 0.56
CA LEU A 204 -124.93 -32.45 1.67
C LEU A 204 -125.92 -31.39 1.17
N MET A 205 -125.54 -30.61 0.15
CA MET A 205 -126.39 -29.60 -0.48
C MET A 205 -127.61 -30.25 -1.16
N TYR A 206 -127.43 -31.35 -1.89
CA TYR A 206 -128.55 -32.09 -2.50
C TYR A 206 -129.49 -32.70 -1.44
N TRP A 207 -128.94 -33.26 -0.36
CA TRP A 207 -129.75 -33.84 0.72
C TRP A 207 -130.50 -32.78 1.54
N SER A 208 -129.85 -31.66 1.87
CA SER A 208 -130.51 -30.57 2.61
C SER A 208 -131.61 -29.92 1.77
N LEU A 209 -131.39 -29.75 0.46
CA LEU A 209 -132.42 -29.26 -0.46
C LEU A 209 -133.60 -30.24 -0.54
N GLY A 210 -133.33 -31.55 -0.62
CA GLY A 210 -134.35 -32.60 -0.60
C GLY A 210 -135.16 -32.65 0.70
N ILE A 211 -134.51 -32.53 1.87
CA ILE A 211 -135.20 -32.43 3.17
C ILE A 211 -136.03 -31.14 3.22
N THR A 212 -135.48 -30.00 2.79
CA THR A 212 -136.20 -28.71 2.84
C THR A 212 -137.46 -28.75 1.97
N VAL A 213 -137.38 -29.27 0.75
CA VAL A 213 -138.53 -29.45 -0.14
C VAL A 213 -139.51 -30.49 0.41
N GLY A 214 -139.02 -31.59 0.99
CA GLY A 214 -139.87 -32.63 1.60
C GLY A 214 -140.62 -32.14 2.83
N THR A 215 -139.96 -31.38 3.70
CA THR A 215 -140.58 -30.76 4.88
C THR A 215 -141.58 -29.70 4.45
N GLY A 216 -141.24 -28.86 3.46
CA GLY A 216 -142.18 -27.91 2.86
C GLY A 216 -143.41 -28.59 2.25
N SER A 217 -143.21 -29.73 1.57
CA SER A 217 -144.31 -30.53 0.99
C SER A 217 -145.21 -31.16 2.04
N LEU A 218 -144.63 -31.66 3.15
CA LEU A 218 -145.39 -32.18 4.29
C LEU A 218 -146.19 -31.10 5.01
N VAL A 219 -145.62 -29.90 5.17
CA VAL A 219 -146.33 -28.75 5.72
C VAL A 219 -147.52 -28.37 4.83
N VAL A 220 -147.32 -28.32 3.50
CA VAL A 220 -148.41 -28.08 2.54
C VAL A 220 -149.47 -29.19 2.58
N ALA A 221 -149.06 -30.46 2.69
CA ALA A 221 -150.00 -31.59 2.79
C ALA A 221 -150.80 -31.58 4.10
N ALA A 222 -150.14 -31.30 5.23
CA ALA A 222 -150.81 -31.17 6.53
C ALA A 222 -151.79 -29.98 6.54
N LEU A 223 -151.41 -28.85 5.93
CA LEU A 223 -152.31 -27.71 5.72
C LEU A 223 -153.54 -28.08 4.87
N LYS A 224 -153.39 -28.99 3.90
CA LYS A 224 -154.48 -29.43 3.02
C LYS A 224 -155.41 -30.48 3.66
N VAL A 225 -154.97 -31.16 4.71
CA VAL A 225 -155.78 -32.13 5.50
C VAL A 225 -156.53 -31.43 6.64
N LEU A 226 -156.09 -30.24 7.03
CA LEU A 226 -156.71 -29.40 8.07
C LEU A 226 -157.74 -28.39 7.54
N LEU A 227 -158.03 -28.39 6.24
CA LEU A 227 -158.89 -27.43 5.51
C LEU A 227 -159.92 -28.19 4.68
#